data_AF-A0A376S9H5-F1
#
_entry.id   AF-A0A376S9H5-F1
#
_cell.length_a   1.000
_cell.length_b   1.000
_cell.length_c   1.000
_cell.angle_alpha   90.00
_cell.angle_beta   90.00
_cell.angle_gamma   90.00
#
_symmetry.space_group_name_H-M   'P 1'
#
loop_
_entity.id
_entity.type
_entity.pdbx_description
1 polymer ?
#
loop_
_entity_poly.entity_id
_entity_poly.type
_entity_poly.pdbx_seq_one_letter_code
_entity_poly.pdbx_strand_id
1 'polypeptide(L)'
;MKYIGAHVSAAGGLANAAIRAAEIDATAFALFTKNQRQWRAAPLTTQTIDEFKAACEKYHYTSAQILPHDSYLINLGHPVAEALEKSRDAFIDEMQRCEQLGFLCSTSTLAAI
;
A
#
# COMPACT_ATOMS: atom_id res chain seq x y z
N MET A 1 -7.19 -8.40 -20.57
CA MET A 1 -8.03 -8.66 -19.38
C MET A 1 -8.23 -7.34 -18.66
N LYS A 2 -9.40 -7.06 -18.06
CA LYS A 2 -9.59 -5.90 -17.17
C LYS A 2 -9.53 -6.39 -15.73
N TYR A 3 -8.88 -5.62 -14.85
CA TYR A 3 -8.89 -5.88 -13.40
C TYR A 3 -9.76 -4.84 -12.71
N ILE A 4 -10.66 -5.31 -11.85
CA ILE A 4 -11.69 -4.51 -11.20
C ILE A 4 -11.75 -4.90 -9.73
N GLY A 5 -11.79 -3.91 -8.86
CA GLY A 5 -12.09 -4.08 -7.46
C GLY A 5 -12.11 -2.75 -6.73
N ALA A 6 -11.83 -2.78 -5.43
CA ALA A 6 -11.97 -1.63 -4.55
C ALA A 6 -10.70 -1.35 -3.76
N HIS A 7 -10.64 -0.15 -3.19
CA HIS A 7 -9.72 0.12 -2.10
C HIS A 7 -10.27 -0.52 -0.82
N VAL A 8 -9.63 -1.59 -0.36
CA VAL A 8 -10.10 -2.41 0.77
C VAL A 8 -9.30 -2.11 2.04
N SER A 9 -9.91 -2.38 3.19
CA SER A 9 -9.26 -2.18 4.49
C SER A 9 -8.20 -3.25 4.73
N ALA A 10 -7.05 -2.84 5.28
CA ALA A 10 -6.01 -3.73 5.81
C ALA A 10 -6.06 -3.83 7.36
N ALA A 11 -7.17 -3.43 7.99
CA ALA A 11 -7.33 -3.51 9.44
C ALA A 11 -7.20 -4.96 9.92
N GLY A 12 -6.41 -5.16 10.97
CA GLY A 12 -6.06 -6.48 11.51
C GLY A 12 -4.93 -7.21 10.79
N GLY A 13 -4.30 -6.60 9.77
CA GLY A 13 -3.17 -7.17 9.03
C GLY A 13 -3.30 -7.02 7.51
N LEU A 14 -2.17 -6.95 6.80
CA LEU A 14 -2.14 -6.76 5.34
C LEU A 14 -2.83 -7.90 4.60
N ALA A 15 -2.68 -9.16 5.06
CA ALA A 15 -3.32 -10.32 4.45
C ALA A 15 -4.86 -10.20 4.38
N ASN A 16 -5.47 -9.49 5.33
CA ASN A 16 -6.92 -9.26 5.32
C ASN A 16 -7.38 -8.41 4.15
N ALA A 17 -6.51 -7.60 3.54
CA ALA A 17 -6.85 -6.87 2.32
C ALA A 17 -7.13 -7.84 1.16
N ALA A 18 -6.26 -8.84 0.95
CA ALA A 18 -6.47 -9.86 -0.06
C ALA A 18 -7.71 -10.73 0.23
N ILE A 19 -7.95 -11.08 1.50
CA ILE A 19 -9.16 -11.82 1.91
C ILE A 19 -10.43 -11.02 1.58
N ARG A 20 -10.48 -9.75 1.99
CA ARG A 20 -11.65 -8.88 1.75
C ARG A 20 -11.88 -8.59 0.27
N ALA A 21 -10.80 -8.48 -0.52
CA ALA A 21 -10.91 -8.36 -1.96
C ALA A 21 -11.55 -9.62 -2.58
N ALA A 22 -11.17 -10.81 -2.09
CA ALA A 22 -11.76 -12.06 -2.55
C ALA A 22 -13.24 -12.21 -2.13
N GLU A 23 -13.61 -11.75 -0.93
CA GLU A 23 -15.00 -11.76 -0.44
C GLU A 23 -15.97 -10.95 -1.31
N ILE A 24 -15.46 -9.99 -2.09
CA ILE A 24 -16.25 -9.16 -3.02
C ILE A 24 -16.04 -9.55 -4.50
N ASP A 25 -15.47 -10.73 -4.76
CA ASP A 25 -15.14 -11.23 -6.10
C ASP A 25 -14.25 -10.26 -6.92
N ALA A 26 -13.39 -9.49 -6.25
CA ALA A 26 -12.50 -8.55 -6.92
C ALA A 26 -11.38 -9.28 -7.68
N THR A 27 -11.01 -8.72 -8.83
CA THR A 27 -9.88 -9.19 -9.66
C THR A 27 -8.64 -8.29 -9.55
N ALA A 28 -8.77 -7.17 -8.82
CA ALA A 28 -7.69 -6.30 -8.35
C ALA A 28 -8.10 -5.62 -7.05
N PHE A 29 -7.16 -5.07 -6.28
CA PHE A 29 -7.50 -4.24 -5.12
C PHE A 29 -6.43 -3.20 -4.82
N ALA A 30 -6.84 -2.17 -4.08
CA ALA A 30 -5.95 -1.18 -3.50
C ALA A 30 -5.95 -1.26 -1.97
N LEU A 31 -4.86 -0.85 -1.35
CA LEU A 31 -4.70 -0.84 0.11
C LEU A 31 -3.69 0.22 0.54
N PHE A 32 -3.78 0.64 1.81
CA PHE A 32 -2.67 1.33 2.47
C PHE A 32 -1.70 0.29 3.06
N THR A 33 -0.39 0.47 2.86
CA THR A 33 0.63 -0.44 3.43
C THR A 33 0.94 -0.13 4.90
N LYS A 34 0.55 1.07 5.37
CA LYS A 34 0.72 1.56 6.74
C LYS A 34 -0.42 2.50 7.14
N ASN A 35 -0.44 2.93 8.41
CA ASN A 35 -1.41 3.89 8.90
C ASN A 35 -1.15 5.27 8.28
N GLN A 36 -2.12 5.76 7.51
CA GLN A 36 -2.05 7.02 6.77
C GLN A 36 -2.06 8.28 7.67
N ARG A 37 -2.28 8.16 8.99
CA ARG A 37 -2.20 9.27 9.95
C ARG A 37 -0.83 9.42 10.59
N GLN A 38 0.12 8.52 10.30
CA GLN A 38 1.44 8.49 10.92
C GLN A 38 2.53 8.66 9.86
N TRP A 39 3.55 9.47 10.17
CA TRP A 39 4.71 9.68 9.30
C TRP A 39 5.61 8.45 9.23
N ARG A 40 5.79 7.78 10.37
CA ARG A 40 6.64 6.59 10.51
C ARG A 40 5.78 5.40 10.91
N ALA A 41 5.98 4.28 10.23
CA ALA A 41 5.39 3.01 10.60
C ALA A 41 6.46 2.07 11.15
N ALA A 42 6.02 1.08 11.94
CA ALA A 42 6.90 -0.02 12.30
C ALA A 42 7.35 -0.77 11.03
N PRO A 43 8.60 -1.27 11.01
CA PRO A 43 9.06 -2.16 9.94
C PRO A 43 8.12 -3.34 9.75
N LEU A 44 7.95 -3.79 8.50
CA LEU A 44 7.25 -5.04 8.23
C LEU A 44 8.05 -6.21 8.83
N THR A 45 7.35 -7.12 9.51
CA THR A 45 7.94 -8.38 9.94
C THR A 45 7.92 -9.37 8.78
N THR A 46 8.86 -10.31 8.77
CA THR A 46 8.86 -11.42 7.80
C THR A 46 7.53 -12.17 7.82
N GLN A 47 6.99 -12.43 9.01
CA GLN A 47 5.67 -13.05 9.18
C GLN A 47 4.56 -12.28 8.45
N THR A 48 4.47 -10.96 8.60
CA THR A 48 3.44 -10.16 7.92
C THR A 48 3.60 -10.20 6.40
N ILE A 49 4.84 -10.22 5.90
CA ILE A 49 5.13 -10.31 4.46
C ILE A 49 4.69 -11.67 3.93
N ASP A 50 5.05 -12.75 4.62
CA ASP A 50 4.73 -14.13 4.21
C ASP A 50 3.22 -14.40 4.25
N GLU A 51 2.53 -13.95 5.30
CA GLU A 51 1.06 -14.06 5.41
C GLU A 51 0.35 -13.32 4.27
N PHE A 52 0.83 -12.12 3.91
CA PHE A 52 0.27 -11.35 2.81
C PHE A 52 0.50 -12.05 1.46
N LYS A 53 1.73 -12.50 1.18
CA LYS A 53 2.06 -13.22 -0.07
C LYS A 53 1.26 -14.50 -0.20
N ALA A 54 1.15 -15.29 0.86
CA ALA A 54 0.35 -16.52 0.88
C ALA A 54 -1.14 -16.25 0.62
N ALA A 55 -1.70 -15.15 1.16
CA ALA A 55 -3.07 -14.75 0.87
C ALA A 55 -3.25 -14.34 -0.59
N CYS A 56 -2.31 -13.55 -1.15
CA CYS A 56 -2.34 -13.18 -2.56
C CYS A 56 -2.26 -14.39 -3.50
N GLU A 57 -1.39 -15.35 -3.21
CA GLU A 57 -1.29 -16.60 -3.98
C GLU A 57 -2.58 -17.43 -3.92
N LYS A 58 -3.15 -17.57 -2.71
CA LYS A 58 -4.41 -18.30 -2.48
C LYS A 58 -5.59 -17.73 -3.26
N TYR A 59 -5.67 -16.40 -3.40
CA TYR A 59 -6.76 -15.71 -4.09
C TYR A 59 -6.38 -15.20 -5.49
N HIS A 60 -5.26 -15.66 -6.03
CA HIS A 60 -4.81 -15.37 -7.41
C HIS A 60 -4.59 -13.88 -7.72
N TYR A 61 -4.08 -13.13 -6.75
CA TYR A 61 -3.63 -11.74 -6.96
C TYR A 61 -2.13 -11.69 -7.25
N THR A 62 -1.78 -11.29 -8.46
CA THR A 62 -0.41 -10.95 -8.85
C THR A 62 -0.11 -9.49 -8.55
N SER A 63 1.17 -9.11 -8.57
CA SER A 63 1.59 -7.71 -8.38
C SER A 63 0.96 -6.73 -9.39
N ALA A 64 0.57 -7.20 -10.58
CA ALA A 64 -0.12 -6.38 -11.58
C ALA A 64 -1.59 -6.07 -11.24
N GLN A 65 -2.15 -6.73 -10.22
CA GLN A 65 -3.54 -6.60 -9.77
C GLN A 65 -3.66 -5.84 -8.44
N ILE A 66 -2.54 -5.41 -7.86
CA ILE A 66 -2.51 -4.77 -6.55
C ILE A 66 -1.96 -3.35 -6.72
N LEU A 67 -2.73 -2.37 -6.30
CA LEU A 67 -2.37 -0.96 -6.43
C LEU A 67 -2.26 -0.33 -5.02
N PRO A 68 -1.09 -0.38 -4.38
CA PRO A 68 -0.92 0.27 -3.08
C PRO A 68 -1.07 1.78 -3.23
N HIS A 69 -1.68 2.38 -2.21
CA HIS A 69 -1.90 3.81 -2.13
C HIS A 69 -1.08 4.35 -0.94
N ASP A 70 -0.36 5.44 -1.17
CA ASP A 70 0.44 6.09 -0.14
C ASP A 70 -0.41 6.91 0.85
N SER A 71 0.24 7.42 1.89
CA SER A 71 -0.41 8.32 2.84
C SER A 71 -0.75 9.68 2.22
N TYR A 72 -1.97 10.17 2.44
CA TYR A 72 -2.39 11.53 2.07
C TYR A 72 -1.60 12.65 2.77
N LEU A 73 -0.75 12.33 3.76
CA LEU A 73 0.15 13.30 4.38
C LEU A 73 1.35 13.65 3.48
N ILE A 74 1.66 12.79 2.50
CA ILE A 74 2.81 12.98 1.62
C ILE A 74 2.46 14.07 0.61
N ASN A 75 3.25 15.14 0.61
CA ASN A 75 3.23 16.14 -0.46
C ASN A 75 4.64 16.36 -1.01
N LEU A 76 4.94 15.73 -2.14
CA LEU A 76 6.22 15.87 -2.84
C LEU A 76 6.39 17.24 -3.53
N GLY A 77 5.36 18.08 -3.56
CA GLY A 77 5.38 19.46 -4.04
C GLY A 77 5.32 20.51 -2.93
N HIS A 78 5.50 20.12 -1.66
CA HIS A 78 5.32 21.05 -0.55
C HIS A 78 6.29 22.24 -0.65
N PRO A 79 5.83 23.50 -0.54
CA PRO A 79 6.69 24.68 -0.69
C PRO A 79 7.63 24.94 0.50
N VAL A 80 7.52 24.15 1.58
CA VAL A 80 8.27 24.32 2.82
C VAL A 80 9.27 23.16 2.90
N ALA A 81 10.56 23.49 2.92
CA ALA A 81 11.63 22.49 2.83
C ALA A 81 11.52 21.38 3.89
N GLU A 82 11.23 21.72 5.14
CA GLU A 82 11.09 20.72 6.21
C GLU A 82 9.94 19.72 5.95
N ALA A 83 8.80 20.21 5.46
CA ALA A 83 7.64 19.37 5.16
C ALA A 83 7.87 18.54 3.87
N LEU A 84 8.63 19.09 2.91
CA LEU A 84 9.06 18.38 1.72
C LEU A 84 10.00 17.22 2.06
N GLU A 85 11.01 17.44 2.91
CA GLU A 85 11.92 16.37 3.37
C GLU A 85 11.15 15.27 4.12
N LYS A 86 10.22 15.64 5.02
CA LYS A 86 9.34 14.65 5.69
C LYS A 86 8.51 13.84 4.69
N SER A 87 8.00 14.47 3.64
CA SER A 87 7.23 13.80 2.59
C SER A 87 8.11 12.86 1.77
N ARG A 88 9.34 13.26 1.44
CA ARG A 88 10.33 12.44 0.73
C ARG A 88 10.71 11.20 1.54
N ASP A 89 11.05 11.38 2.81
CA ASP A 89 11.39 10.26 3.71
C ASP A 89 10.22 9.27 3.83
N ALA A 90 9.00 9.78 4.02
CA ALA A 90 7.81 8.95 4.13
C ALA A 90 7.49 8.21 2.82
N PHE A 91 7.75 8.83 1.66
CA PHE A 91 7.57 8.23 0.34
C PHE A 91 8.62 7.15 0.05
N ILE A 92 9.88 7.37 0.44
CA ILE A 92 10.93 6.35 0.33
C ILE A 92 10.58 5.12 1.18
N ASP A 93 10.09 5.32 2.41
CA ASP A 93 9.60 4.23 3.26
C ASP A 93 8.45 3.45 2.60
N GLU A 94 7.47 4.13 1.99
CA GLU A 94 6.39 3.46 1.24
C GLU A 94 6.92 2.62 0.08
N MET A 95 7.89 3.14 -0.69
CA MET A 95 8.50 2.42 -1.81
C MET A 95 9.28 1.18 -1.33
N GLN A 96 10.02 1.28 -0.22
CA GLN A 96 10.72 0.14 0.37
C GLN A 96 9.75 -0.94 0.87
N ARG A 97 8.61 -0.54 1.45
CA ARG A 97 7.55 -1.48 1.86
C ARG A 97 6.93 -2.18 0.65
N CYS A 98 6.70 -1.43 -0.44
CA CYS A 98 6.22 -1.99 -1.69
C CYS A 98 7.18 -3.04 -2.25
N GLU A 99 8.48 -2.77 -2.22
CA GLU A 99 9.52 -3.73 -2.63
C GLU A 99 9.49 -5.01 -1.77
N GLN A 100 9.43 -4.88 -0.44
CA GLN A 100 9.36 -6.04 0.47
C GLN A 100 8.13 -6.94 0.21
N LEU A 101 7.00 -6.31 -0.09
CA LEU A 101 5.74 -7.00 -0.41
C LEU A 101 5.69 -7.54 -1.86
N GLY A 102 6.65 -7.17 -2.71
CA GLY A 102 6.73 -7.61 -4.10
C GLY A 102 5.83 -6.83 -5.06
N PHE A 103 5.46 -5.59 -4.72
CA PHE A 103 4.67 -4.73 -5.59
C PHE A 103 5.52 -4.09 -6.69
N LEU A 104 4.92 -3.90 -7.87
CA LEU A 104 5.58 -3.31 -9.03
C LEU A 104 5.53 -1.77 -9.02
N CYS A 105 4.47 -1.18 -8.47
CA CYS A 105 4.28 0.26 -8.40
C CYS A 105 3.48 0.67 -7.16
N SER A 106 3.57 1.95 -6.80
CA SER A 106 2.72 2.59 -5.80
C SER A 106 2.06 3.82 -6.40
N THR A 107 0.84 4.10 -5.98
CA THR A 107 0.14 5.35 -6.34
C THR A 107 0.32 6.37 -5.24
N SER A 108 0.76 7.57 -5.64
CA SER A 108 0.75 8.73 -4.76
C SER A 108 -0.44 9.62 -5.05
N THR A 109 -1.13 10.05 -3.99
CA THR A 109 -2.00 11.21 -4.13
C THR A 109 -1.13 12.46 -4.17
N LEU A 110 -1.21 13.22 -5.26
CA LEU A 110 -0.83 14.64 -5.20
C LEU A 110 -1.80 15.29 -4.21
N ALA A 111 -1.37 15.47 -2.96
CA ALA A 111 -2.06 16.38 -2.06
C ALA A 111 -1.96 17.76 -2.70
N ALA A 112 -3.01 18.17 -3.41
CA ALA A 112 -3.14 19.52 -3.93
C ALA A 112 -3.13 20.47 -2.73
N ILE A 113 -1.99 21.10 -2.50
CA ILE A 113 -1.84 22.27 -1.65
C ILE A 113 -1.65 23.46 -2.58
#